data_AF-A0AAJ5T3U0-F1
#
_entry.id   AF-A0AAJ5T3U0-F1
#
_cell.length_a   1.000
_cell.length_b   1.000
_cell.length_c   1.000
_cell.angle_alpha   90.00
_cell.angle_beta   90.00
_cell.angle_gamma   90.00
#
_symmetry.space_group_name_H-M   'P 1'
#
loop_
_entity.id
_entity.type
_entity.pdbx_description
1 polymer ?
#
loop_
_entity_poly.entity_id
_entity_poly.type
_entity_poly.pdbx_seq_one_letter_code
_entity_poly.pdbx_strand_id
1 'polypeptide(L)'
;MTQFTQAQLKSIAEYSCERLLAAREGIELFDEPFKHVVIDNFFPDDFAKACLDAFPDITDPVWEHANDPDIEVKYRTDWKSEFDIPDGMLPSVRILNSAPFLQAMSKVMGIQKIIPDPYFTGGGLNVTMRGGLLDVHVDGNYHDATGLNRRLNALVYLNPNWEEEWGGEFGVYDAEGEVCVKKVAPLYNRLVIFDSHDKSFHGLPDPVNFPEHEPRRSIILYYYTMESRPDGHVVVDEPHSALWKKRNLLDKRGNKTRNFT
;
A
#
# COMPACT_ATOMS: atom_id res chain seq x y z
N MET A 1 7.55 25.43 0.35
CA MET A 1 7.48 24.06 0.89
C MET A 1 7.75 24.11 2.38
N THR A 2 6.88 23.50 3.20
CA THR A 2 7.12 23.39 4.64
C THR A 2 8.26 22.40 4.86
N GLN A 3 9.42 22.90 5.25
CA GLN A 3 10.59 22.07 5.48
C GLN A 3 10.56 21.57 6.94
N PHE A 4 10.36 20.27 7.14
CA PHE A 4 10.41 19.66 8.47
C PHE A 4 11.85 19.42 8.91
N THR A 5 12.20 19.86 10.11
CA THR A 5 13.48 19.55 10.75
C THR A 5 13.57 18.06 11.12
N GLN A 6 14.78 17.55 11.34
CA GLN A 6 14.96 16.16 11.80
C GLN A 6 14.25 15.88 13.14
N ALA A 7 14.23 16.87 14.05
CA ALA A 7 13.53 16.74 15.32
C ALA A 7 12.00 16.65 15.13
N GLN A 8 11.43 17.44 14.22
CA GLN A 8 10.00 17.35 13.87
C GLN A 8 9.68 16.01 13.22
N LEU A 9 10.46 15.55 12.25
CA LEU A 9 10.26 14.24 11.61
C LEU A 9 10.31 13.09 12.62
N LYS A 10 11.24 13.15 13.58
CA LYS A 10 11.33 12.18 14.66
C LYS A 10 10.06 12.19 15.53
N SER A 11 9.59 13.38 15.94
CA SER A 11 8.37 13.51 16.74
C SER A 11 7.13 13.00 16.00
N ILE A 12 7.03 13.27 14.70
CA ILE A 12 5.94 12.76 13.85
C ILE A 12 6.02 11.24 13.76
N ALA A 13 7.21 10.67 13.55
CA ALA A 13 7.40 9.22 13.51
C ALA A 13 7.02 8.56 14.83
N GLU A 14 7.44 9.12 15.96
CA GLU A 14 7.11 8.62 17.31
C GLU A 14 5.60 8.66 17.56
N TYR A 15 4.93 9.78 17.28
CA TYR A 15 3.46 9.89 17.35
C TYR A 15 2.78 8.78 16.52
N SER A 16 3.21 8.62 15.27
CA SER A 16 2.59 7.67 14.34
C SER A 16 2.82 6.22 14.78
N CYS A 17 4.00 5.93 15.32
CA CYS A 17 4.34 4.62 15.89
C CYS A 17 3.51 4.31 17.13
N GLU A 18 3.27 5.28 18.02
CA GLU A 18 2.40 5.11 19.19
C GLU A 18 0.97 4.73 18.79
N ARG A 19 0.42 5.37 17.75
CA ARG A 19 -0.91 5.04 17.20
C ARG A 19 -0.95 3.59 16.71
N LEU A 20 0.06 3.17 15.94
CA LEU A 20 0.17 1.81 15.42
C LEU A 20 0.35 0.78 16.55
N LEU A 21 1.22 1.06 17.53
CA LEU A 21 1.48 0.17 18.66
C LEU A 21 0.30 0.04 19.63
N ALA A 22 -0.62 1.00 19.61
CA ALA A 22 -1.86 0.98 20.40
C ALA A 22 -3.02 0.21 19.72
N ALA A 23 -2.79 -0.38 18.54
CA ALA A 23 -3.80 -1.17 17.84
C ALA A 23 -4.31 -2.33 18.71
N ARG A 24 -5.63 -2.50 18.78
CA ARG A 24 -6.27 -3.56 19.56
C ARG A 24 -6.73 -4.67 18.64
N GLU A 25 -6.52 -5.91 19.09
CA GLU A 25 -7.01 -7.11 18.40
C GLU A 25 -8.55 -7.06 18.23
N GLY A 26 -9.02 -7.42 17.04
CA GLY A 26 -10.43 -7.41 16.66
C GLY A 26 -11.03 -6.03 16.40
N ILE A 27 -10.28 -4.94 16.59
CA ILE A 27 -10.76 -3.56 16.37
C ILE A 27 -9.92 -2.83 15.32
N GLU A 28 -8.61 -2.72 15.56
CA GLU A 28 -7.68 -2.12 14.61
C GLU A 28 -6.81 -3.20 13.96
N LEU A 29 -6.41 -4.23 14.72
CA LEU A 29 -5.59 -5.36 14.27
C LEU A 29 -6.46 -6.62 14.09
N PHE A 30 -6.30 -7.27 12.95
CA PHE A 30 -7.10 -8.42 12.54
C PHE A 30 -6.17 -9.52 12.02
N ASP A 31 -6.45 -10.78 12.36
CA ASP A 31 -5.68 -11.93 11.86
C ASP A 31 -6.32 -12.56 10.61
N GLU A 32 -7.64 -12.42 10.45
CA GLU A 32 -8.41 -13.04 9.37
C GLU A 32 -8.94 -11.99 8.37
N PRO A 33 -9.10 -12.34 7.08
CA PRO A 33 -8.66 -13.58 6.41
C PRO A 33 -7.14 -13.65 6.17
N PHE A 34 -6.45 -12.54 6.39
CA PHE A 34 -5.00 -12.45 6.53
C PHE A 34 -4.69 -11.29 7.47
N LYS A 35 -3.50 -11.33 8.08
CA LYS A 35 -3.14 -10.36 9.11
C LYS A 35 -3.06 -8.95 8.55
N HIS A 36 -3.84 -8.03 9.10
CA HIS A 36 -3.87 -6.63 8.70
C HIS A 36 -4.24 -5.70 9.85
N VAL A 37 -3.78 -4.46 9.78
CA VAL A 37 -4.08 -3.40 10.75
C VAL A 37 -4.57 -2.14 10.05
N VAL A 38 -5.57 -1.49 10.63
CA VAL A 38 -6.18 -0.25 10.14
C VAL A 38 -6.11 0.80 11.24
N ILE A 39 -5.40 1.90 10.99
CA ILE A 39 -5.19 2.98 11.96
C ILE A 39 -5.73 4.29 11.40
N ASP A 40 -6.71 4.85 12.10
CA ASP A 40 -7.26 6.18 11.81
C ASP A 40 -6.41 7.26 12.44
N ASN A 41 -6.35 8.43 11.80
CA ASN A 41 -5.57 9.58 12.26
C ASN A 41 -4.13 9.15 12.57
N PHE A 42 -3.49 8.52 11.57
CA PHE A 42 -2.18 7.89 11.71
C PHE A 42 -1.08 8.92 11.94
N PHE A 43 -0.99 9.91 11.04
CA PHE A 43 -0.10 11.05 11.20
C PHE A 43 -0.74 12.14 12.08
N PRO A 44 0.05 13.05 12.67
CA PRO A 44 -0.45 14.35 13.12
C PRO A 44 -1.20 15.04 11.98
N ASP A 45 -2.33 15.67 12.30
CA ASP A 45 -3.25 16.24 11.30
C ASP A 45 -2.58 17.32 10.42
N ASP A 46 -1.74 18.17 11.02
CA ASP A 46 -0.96 19.19 10.31
C ASP A 46 0.03 18.57 9.30
N PHE A 47 0.64 17.44 9.65
CA PHE A 47 1.52 16.69 8.76
C PHE A 47 0.75 15.98 7.65
N ALA A 48 -0.38 15.34 7.97
CA ALA A 48 -1.26 14.73 6.97
C ALA A 48 -1.77 15.79 5.97
N LYS A 49 -2.06 17.00 6.46
CA LYS A 49 -2.47 18.13 5.61
C LYS A 49 -1.34 18.57 4.72
N ALA A 50 -0.12 18.71 5.27
CA ALA A 50 1.05 19.05 4.46
C ALA A 50 1.33 18.01 3.36
N CYS A 51 1.11 16.72 3.63
CA CYS A 51 1.21 15.66 2.63
C CYS A 51 0.14 15.79 1.54
N LEU A 52 -1.12 16.08 1.91
CA LEU A 52 -2.19 16.30 0.94
C LEU A 52 -1.93 17.54 0.07
N ASP A 53 -1.51 18.65 0.67
CA ASP A 53 -1.21 19.90 -0.04
C ASP A 53 -0.01 19.74 -1.00
N ALA A 54 0.92 18.83 -0.69
CA ALA A 54 2.09 18.51 -1.51
C ALA A 54 1.84 17.39 -2.53
N PHE A 55 0.66 16.76 -2.51
CA PHE A 55 0.35 15.65 -3.39
C PHE A 55 0.25 16.18 -4.84
N PRO A 56 0.98 15.60 -5.82
CA PRO A 56 1.00 16.13 -7.18
C PRO A 56 -0.39 16.16 -7.82
N ASP A 57 -0.65 17.19 -8.62
CA ASP A 57 -1.85 17.25 -9.44
C ASP A 57 -1.82 16.14 -10.52
N ILE A 58 -2.98 15.69 -10.98
CA ILE A 58 -3.07 14.62 -11.99
C ILE A 58 -2.44 14.99 -13.35
N THR A 59 -2.26 16.28 -13.62
CA THR A 59 -1.59 16.79 -14.82
C THR A 59 -0.06 16.78 -14.72
N ASP A 60 0.51 16.44 -13.56
CA ASP A 60 1.95 16.35 -13.35
C ASP A 60 2.58 15.20 -14.18
N PRO A 61 3.75 15.41 -14.82
CA PRO A 61 4.41 14.38 -15.61
C PRO A 61 4.93 13.17 -14.82
N VAL A 62 4.89 13.19 -13.48
CA VAL A 62 5.32 12.07 -12.62
C VAL A 62 4.43 10.83 -12.77
N TRP A 63 3.23 10.97 -13.33
CA TRP A 63 2.24 9.89 -13.39
C TRP A 63 2.43 8.97 -14.61
N GLU A 64 2.49 7.67 -14.34
CA GLU A 64 2.22 6.62 -15.31
C GLU A 64 0.76 6.20 -15.22
N HIS A 65 0.09 6.09 -16.37
CA HIS A 65 -1.31 5.67 -16.44
C HIS A 65 -1.42 4.23 -16.95
N ALA A 66 -2.02 3.35 -16.14
CA ALA A 66 -2.48 2.05 -16.57
C ALA A 66 -3.96 2.15 -16.97
N ASN A 67 -4.30 1.60 -18.14
CA ASN A 67 -5.65 1.66 -18.71
C ASN A 67 -6.07 0.29 -19.27
N ASP A 68 -6.14 -0.71 -18.40
CA ASP A 68 -6.71 -2.03 -18.67
C ASP A 68 -8.03 -2.14 -17.90
N PRO A 69 -9.20 -1.90 -18.53
CA PRO A 69 -10.48 -1.85 -17.84
C PRO A 69 -10.89 -3.17 -17.19
N ASP A 70 -10.28 -4.29 -17.56
CA ASP A 70 -10.55 -5.58 -16.94
C ASP A 70 -9.72 -5.79 -15.65
N ILE A 71 -8.65 -5.02 -15.45
CA ILE A 71 -7.61 -5.29 -14.44
C ILE A 71 -7.25 -4.06 -13.61
N GLU A 72 -6.84 -2.97 -14.24
CA GLU A 72 -6.54 -1.73 -13.53
C GLU A 72 -6.68 -0.50 -14.42
N VAL A 73 -7.34 0.52 -13.87
CA VAL A 73 -7.42 1.86 -14.42
C VAL A 73 -7.01 2.82 -13.31
N LYS A 74 -5.73 3.17 -13.29
CA LYS A 74 -5.12 3.96 -12.21
C LYS A 74 -3.85 4.67 -12.69
N TYR A 75 -3.47 5.68 -11.93
CA TYR A 75 -2.21 6.39 -12.06
C TYR A 75 -1.30 6.00 -10.90
N ARG A 76 -0.01 5.87 -11.19
CA ARG A 76 1.03 5.64 -10.18
C ARG A 76 2.30 6.41 -10.53
N THR A 77 3.10 6.74 -9.54
CA THR A 77 4.47 7.20 -9.78
C THR A 77 5.38 6.02 -10.12
N ASP A 78 6.42 6.27 -10.92
CA ASP A 78 7.47 5.29 -11.22
C ASP A 78 8.82 5.70 -10.63
N TRP A 79 8.87 5.80 -9.30
CA TRP A 79 10.10 6.11 -8.58
C TRP A 79 11.12 4.99 -8.75
N LYS A 80 12.38 5.37 -9.04
CA LYS A 80 13.54 4.48 -9.12
C LYS A 80 14.53 4.71 -8.00
N SER A 81 14.41 5.85 -7.32
CA SER A 81 15.22 6.27 -6.18
C SER A 81 14.47 7.29 -5.35
N GLU A 82 15.02 7.62 -4.18
CA GLU A 82 14.51 8.69 -3.33
C GLU A 82 14.50 10.07 -3.99
N PHE A 83 15.29 10.26 -5.06
CA PHE A 83 15.39 11.52 -5.79
C PHE A 83 14.21 11.76 -6.74
N ASP A 84 13.40 10.74 -7.01
CA ASP A 84 12.18 10.86 -7.83
C ASP A 84 10.96 11.26 -7.00
N ILE A 85 11.10 11.25 -5.66
CA ILE A 85 10.03 11.58 -4.73
C ILE A 85 9.84 13.10 -4.72
N PRO A 86 8.61 13.62 -4.93
CA PRO A 86 8.34 15.05 -4.79
C PRO A 86 8.77 15.56 -3.41
N ASP A 87 9.47 16.69 -3.36
CA ASP A 87 10.09 17.24 -2.14
C ASP A 87 9.13 17.29 -0.94
N GLY A 88 7.88 17.68 -1.18
CA GLY A 88 6.85 17.76 -0.12
C GLY A 88 6.34 16.40 0.36
N MET A 89 6.51 15.34 -0.43
CA MET A 89 6.14 13.97 -0.08
C MET A 89 7.28 13.20 0.58
N LEU A 90 8.54 13.56 0.32
CA LEU A 90 9.73 12.89 0.87
C LEU A 90 9.68 12.69 2.41
N PRO A 91 9.24 13.67 3.23
CA PRO A 91 9.05 13.47 4.67
C PRO A 91 8.22 12.22 5.03
N SER A 92 7.10 11.98 4.34
CA SER A 92 6.19 10.88 4.63
C SER A 92 6.84 9.52 4.36
N VAL A 93 7.56 9.42 3.24
CA VAL A 93 8.32 8.22 2.85
C VAL A 93 9.45 7.96 3.84
N ARG A 94 10.18 9.01 4.26
CA ARG A 94 11.24 8.88 5.27
C ARG A 94 10.73 8.37 6.60
N ILE A 95 9.54 8.80 7.04
CA ILE A 95 8.91 8.30 8.27
C ILE A 95 8.52 6.83 8.10
N LEU A 96 7.84 6.49 7.00
CA LEU A 96 7.37 5.13 6.71
C LEU A 96 8.51 4.13 6.43
N ASN A 97 9.73 4.59 6.13
CA ASN A 97 10.92 3.74 5.99
C ASN A 97 11.90 3.88 7.17
N SER A 98 11.54 4.64 8.22
CA SER A 98 12.40 4.89 9.36
C SER A 98 12.49 3.69 10.31
N ALA A 99 13.63 3.56 11.01
CA ALA A 99 13.81 2.49 12.00
C ALA A 99 12.70 2.42 13.07
N PRO A 100 12.20 3.54 13.66
CA PRO A 100 11.07 3.48 14.59
C PRO A 100 9.82 2.84 13.98
N PHE A 101 9.48 3.22 12.75
CA PHE A 101 8.30 2.67 12.07
C PHE A 101 8.47 1.20 11.71
N LEU A 102 9.64 0.81 11.17
CA LEU A 102 9.94 -0.59 10.88
C LEU A 102 9.86 -1.47 12.13
N GLN A 103 10.33 -0.98 13.27
CA GLN A 103 10.23 -1.69 14.56
C GLN A 103 8.79 -1.80 15.05
N ALA A 104 8.01 -0.71 14.99
CA ALA A 104 6.60 -0.71 15.38
C ALA A 104 5.78 -1.68 14.51
N MET A 105 5.96 -1.59 13.19
CA MET A 105 5.33 -2.47 12.22
C MET A 105 5.75 -3.93 12.42
N SER A 106 7.04 -4.21 12.64
CA SER A 106 7.53 -5.57 12.95
C SER A 106 6.85 -6.15 14.19
N LYS A 107 6.67 -5.34 15.23
CA LYS A 107 6.04 -5.75 16.48
C LYS A 107 4.55 -6.04 16.30
N VAL A 108 3.80 -5.14 15.67
CA VAL A 108 2.35 -5.29 15.45
C VAL A 108 2.05 -6.45 14.51
N MET A 109 2.78 -6.55 13.40
CA MET A 109 2.56 -7.60 12.41
C MET A 109 3.17 -8.93 12.82
N GLY A 110 4.09 -8.95 13.78
CA GLY A 110 4.78 -10.18 14.22
C GLY A 110 5.78 -10.71 13.20
N ILE A 111 6.19 -9.90 12.22
CA ILE A 111 7.17 -10.25 11.19
C ILE A 111 8.44 -9.46 11.51
N GLN A 112 9.56 -10.15 11.76
CA GLN A 112 10.81 -9.51 12.17
C GLN A 112 11.73 -9.24 10.97
N LYS A 113 12.75 -8.40 11.19
CA LYS A 113 13.83 -8.12 10.21
C LYS A 113 13.33 -7.57 8.87
N ILE A 114 12.29 -6.75 8.93
CA ILE A 114 11.70 -6.11 7.76
C ILE A 114 12.64 -5.04 7.23
N ILE A 115 12.78 -5.00 5.90
CA ILE A 115 13.60 -4.05 5.16
C ILE A 115 12.69 -3.30 4.17
N PRO A 116 12.71 -1.95 4.15
CA PRO A 116 11.98 -1.18 3.13
C PRO A 116 12.66 -1.33 1.77
N ASP A 117 11.89 -1.19 0.70
CA ASP A 117 12.46 -1.18 -0.66
C ASP A 117 13.09 0.19 -0.99
N PRO A 118 14.42 0.28 -1.19
CA PRO A 118 15.07 1.52 -1.59
C PRO A 118 14.94 1.82 -3.09
N TYR A 119 14.47 0.86 -3.89
CA TYR A 119 14.26 0.99 -5.34
C TYR A 119 12.82 1.42 -5.70
N PHE A 120 11.92 1.40 -4.71
CA PHE A 120 10.50 1.77 -4.86
C PHE A 120 9.77 1.02 -5.99
N THR A 121 10.16 -0.22 -6.27
CA THR A 121 9.61 -1.05 -7.34
C THR A 121 8.13 -1.32 -7.12
N GLY A 122 7.28 -0.64 -7.89
CA GLY A 122 5.83 -0.74 -7.75
C GLY A 122 5.23 0.15 -6.64
N GLY A 123 6.07 0.76 -5.80
CA GLY A 123 5.67 1.65 -4.70
C GLY A 123 5.57 3.11 -5.15
N GLY A 124 5.08 3.95 -4.25
CA GLY A 124 4.97 5.40 -4.43
C GLY A 124 3.56 5.93 -4.31
N LEU A 125 3.26 7.03 -5.00
CA LEU A 125 1.94 7.64 -4.98
C LEU A 125 1.03 6.96 -5.98
N ASN A 126 -0.24 6.82 -5.62
CA ASN A 126 -1.27 6.25 -6.47
C ASN A 126 -2.48 7.18 -6.49
N VAL A 127 -3.08 7.29 -7.68
CA VAL A 127 -4.33 8.00 -7.91
C VAL A 127 -5.29 7.11 -8.69
N THR A 128 -6.54 7.01 -8.22
CA THR A 128 -7.64 6.39 -8.96
C THR A 128 -8.70 7.46 -9.22
N MET A 129 -8.86 7.82 -10.50
CA MET A 129 -9.88 8.77 -10.95
C MET A 129 -11.26 8.08 -11.00
N ARG A 130 -12.33 8.86 -11.15
CA ARG A 130 -13.68 8.33 -11.43
C ARG A 130 -13.65 7.31 -12.56
N GLY A 131 -14.31 6.17 -12.37
CA GLY A 131 -14.31 5.05 -13.31
C GLY A 131 -13.08 4.14 -13.20
N GLY A 132 -12.09 4.51 -12.39
CA GLY A 132 -10.89 3.72 -12.15
C GLY A 132 -11.12 2.56 -11.20
N LEU A 133 -10.32 1.50 -11.33
CA LEU A 133 -10.42 0.28 -10.51
C LEU A 133 -9.06 -0.39 -10.34
N LEU A 134 -8.99 -1.35 -9.41
CA LEU A 134 -7.88 -2.29 -9.26
C LEU A 134 -8.47 -3.65 -8.89
N ASP A 135 -8.50 -4.58 -9.85
CA ASP A 135 -9.15 -5.87 -9.70
C ASP A 135 -8.55 -6.72 -8.56
N VAL A 136 -9.27 -7.77 -8.14
CA VAL A 136 -8.83 -8.65 -7.04
C VAL A 136 -7.58 -9.42 -7.43
N HIS A 137 -6.54 -9.32 -6.61
CA HIS A 137 -5.26 -9.96 -6.85
C HIS A 137 -4.52 -10.31 -5.56
N VAL A 138 -3.48 -11.12 -5.71
CA VAL A 138 -2.35 -11.19 -4.78
C VAL A 138 -1.14 -10.53 -5.41
N ASP A 139 -0.30 -9.97 -4.57
CA ASP A 139 0.88 -9.22 -4.96
C ASP A 139 2.04 -10.11 -5.43
N GLY A 140 3.01 -9.52 -6.13
CA GLY A 140 4.26 -10.21 -6.46
C GLY A 140 5.05 -10.57 -5.20
N ASN A 141 5.65 -11.76 -5.17
CA ASN A 141 6.26 -12.34 -3.97
C ASN A 141 7.77 -12.03 -3.79
N TYR A 142 8.48 -11.57 -4.83
CA TYR A 142 9.93 -11.48 -4.85
C TYR A 142 10.44 -10.15 -5.42
N HIS A 143 11.49 -9.59 -4.81
CA HIS A 143 12.14 -8.36 -5.26
C HIS A 143 13.45 -8.64 -5.99
N ASP A 144 13.52 -8.29 -7.28
CA ASP A 144 14.63 -8.69 -8.16
C ASP A 144 15.97 -8.12 -7.70
N ALA A 145 16.04 -6.82 -7.42
CA ALA A 145 17.33 -6.18 -7.11
C ALA A 145 17.93 -6.59 -5.76
N THR A 146 17.12 -7.08 -4.82
CA THR A 146 17.56 -7.41 -3.45
C THR A 146 17.51 -8.90 -3.14
N GLY A 147 16.77 -9.68 -3.95
CA GLY A 147 16.52 -11.09 -3.72
C GLY A 147 15.66 -11.40 -2.49
N LEU A 148 14.90 -10.41 -1.99
CA LEU A 148 14.12 -10.54 -0.77
C LEU A 148 12.65 -10.91 -1.06
N ASN A 149 12.03 -11.58 -0.09
CA ASN A 149 10.62 -11.98 -0.14
C ASN A 149 9.73 -10.84 0.33
N ARG A 150 8.68 -10.51 -0.43
CA ARG A 150 7.70 -9.49 -0.01
C ARG A 150 6.93 -9.99 1.19
N ARG A 151 6.80 -9.15 2.21
CA ARG A 151 6.10 -9.51 3.46
C ARG A 151 5.02 -8.53 3.85
N LEU A 152 5.21 -7.23 3.63
CA LEU A 152 4.26 -6.23 4.08
C LEU A 152 4.06 -5.14 3.03
N ASN A 153 2.83 -4.64 3.01
CA ASN A 153 2.50 -3.40 2.33
C ASN A 153 1.95 -2.41 3.35
N ALA A 154 2.32 -1.14 3.23
CA ALA A 154 1.73 -0.03 3.97
C ALA A 154 1.08 0.96 3.00
N LEU A 155 -0.18 1.31 3.27
CA LEU A 155 -0.97 2.25 2.48
C LEU A 155 -1.44 3.38 3.39
N VAL A 156 -1.18 4.63 3.01
CA VAL A 156 -1.76 5.80 3.68
C VAL A 156 -2.70 6.50 2.72
N TYR A 157 -3.96 6.65 3.12
CA TYR A 157 -4.99 7.33 2.35
C TYR A 157 -5.04 8.83 2.67
N LEU A 158 -5.18 9.65 1.62
CA LEU A 158 -5.23 11.11 1.70
C LEU A 158 -6.50 11.64 1.00
N ASN A 159 -7.66 11.11 1.38
CA ASN A 159 -8.95 11.40 0.75
C ASN A 159 -9.86 12.18 1.71
N PRO A 160 -9.74 13.52 1.78
CA PRO A 160 -10.67 14.32 2.57
C PRO A 160 -12.10 14.12 2.05
N ASN A 161 -13.07 14.25 2.95
CA ASN A 161 -14.51 14.23 2.62
C ASN A 161 -15.00 12.95 1.94
N TRP A 162 -14.28 11.83 2.02
CA TRP A 162 -14.74 10.59 1.41
C TRP A 162 -16.16 10.23 1.90
N GLU A 163 -17.02 9.86 0.96
CA GLU A 163 -18.39 9.40 1.20
C GLU A 163 -18.57 7.97 0.67
N GLU A 164 -19.46 7.20 1.32
CA GLU A 164 -19.70 5.79 1.00
C GLU A 164 -20.11 5.58 -0.47
N GLU A 165 -20.89 6.49 -1.03
CA GLU A 165 -21.33 6.47 -2.43
C GLU A 165 -20.19 6.66 -3.46
N TRP A 166 -19.00 7.09 -3.03
CA TRP A 166 -17.84 7.20 -3.91
C TRP A 166 -17.11 5.86 -4.10
N GLY A 167 -17.34 4.88 -3.21
CA GLY A 167 -16.67 3.58 -3.20
C GLY A 167 -15.14 3.70 -3.06
N GLY A 168 -14.40 2.74 -3.63
CA GLY A 168 -12.94 2.74 -3.60
C GLY A 168 -12.33 2.22 -2.30
N GLU A 169 -13.10 1.51 -1.49
CA GLU A 169 -12.63 0.79 -0.33
C GLU A 169 -11.56 -0.23 -0.70
N PHE A 170 -10.62 -0.43 0.21
CA PHE A 170 -9.71 -1.57 0.13
C PHE A 170 -10.48 -2.82 0.55
N GLY A 171 -10.83 -3.64 -0.44
CA GLY A 171 -11.46 -4.94 -0.23
C GLY A 171 -10.44 -5.96 0.24
N VAL A 172 -10.78 -6.65 1.32
CA VAL A 172 -10.05 -7.76 1.93
C VAL A 172 -10.88 -9.02 1.67
N TYR A 173 -10.31 -9.98 0.94
CA TYR A 173 -11.00 -11.17 0.47
C TYR A 173 -10.51 -12.42 1.20
N ASP A 174 -11.30 -13.49 1.12
CA ASP A 174 -10.89 -14.82 1.56
C ASP A 174 -9.63 -15.33 0.84
N ALA A 175 -9.11 -16.48 1.31
CA ALA A 175 -7.87 -17.06 0.80
C ALA A 175 -7.95 -17.49 -0.67
N GLU A 176 -9.15 -17.58 -1.23
CA GLU A 176 -9.42 -17.89 -2.61
C GLU A 176 -9.65 -16.64 -3.46
N GLY A 177 -9.92 -15.47 -2.87
CA GLY A 177 -10.25 -14.23 -3.57
C GLY A 177 -11.66 -14.18 -4.14
N GLU A 178 -12.60 -14.95 -3.59
CA GLU A 178 -13.98 -15.09 -4.08
C GLU A 178 -14.95 -14.20 -3.27
N VAL A 179 -14.84 -14.22 -1.94
CA VAL A 179 -15.73 -13.45 -1.06
C VAL A 179 -14.97 -12.27 -0.47
N CYS A 180 -15.53 -11.06 -0.67
CA CYS A 180 -15.05 -9.87 0.04
C CYS A 180 -15.52 -9.94 1.50
N VAL A 181 -14.60 -10.28 2.41
CA VAL A 181 -14.87 -10.47 3.84
C VAL A 181 -14.97 -9.12 4.55
N LYS A 182 -14.22 -8.12 4.09
CA LYS A 182 -14.18 -6.79 4.70
C LYS A 182 -13.86 -5.71 3.67
N LYS A 183 -14.45 -4.54 3.86
CA LYS A 183 -14.12 -3.31 3.12
C LYS A 183 -13.55 -2.27 4.08
N VAL A 184 -12.40 -1.70 3.74
CA VAL A 184 -11.78 -0.61 4.50
C VAL A 184 -11.92 0.69 3.73
N ALA A 185 -12.76 1.59 4.22
CA ALA A 185 -12.94 2.91 3.61
C ALA A 185 -11.60 3.66 3.51
N PRO A 186 -11.29 4.30 2.39
CA PRO A 186 -10.00 4.96 2.15
C PRO A 186 -9.98 6.36 2.78
N LEU A 187 -10.34 6.46 4.07
CA LEU A 187 -10.51 7.73 4.77
C LEU A 187 -9.21 8.55 4.81
N TYR A 188 -9.36 9.87 4.86
CA TYR A 188 -8.24 10.78 5.12
C TYR A 188 -7.43 10.36 6.34
N ASN A 189 -6.10 10.35 6.20
CA ASN A 189 -5.12 10.05 7.25
C ASN A 189 -5.32 8.65 7.89
N ARG A 190 -5.82 7.69 7.10
CA ARG A 190 -5.91 6.27 7.48
C ARG A 190 -4.73 5.49 6.94
N LEU A 191 -4.05 4.74 7.81
CA LEU A 191 -3.05 3.76 7.46
C LEU A 191 -3.69 2.36 7.39
N VAL A 192 -3.32 1.58 6.38
CA VAL A 192 -3.54 0.14 6.32
C VAL A 192 -2.21 -0.55 6.14
N ILE A 193 -1.90 -1.55 6.98
CA ILE A 193 -0.75 -2.44 6.80
C ILE A 193 -1.25 -3.88 6.74
N PHE A 194 -0.73 -4.70 5.84
CA PHE A 194 -1.11 -6.11 5.77
C PHE A 194 0.05 -7.04 5.40
N ASP A 195 -0.03 -8.30 5.86
CA ASP A 195 0.84 -9.41 5.44
C ASP A 195 0.53 -9.76 3.98
N SER A 196 1.51 -9.54 3.11
CA SER A 196 1.42 -9.80 1.68
C SER A 196 1.91 -11.21 1.38
N HIS A 197 1.02 -12.06 0.88
CA HIS A 197 1.32 -13.43 0.48
C HIS A 197 0.31 -14.00 -0.55
N ASP A 198 0.45 -15.27 -0.92
CA ASP A 198 -0.30 -15.86 -2.05
C ASP A 198 -1.77 -16.18 -1.73
N LYS A 199 -2.22 -15.78 -0.54
CA LYS A 199 -3.61 -15.90 -0.07
C LYS A 199 -4.14 -14.56 0.45
N SER A 200 -3.35 -13.49 0.41
CA SER A 200 -3.77 -12.17 0.87
C SER A 200 -4.51 -11.43 -0.25
N PHE A 201 -5.63 -11.98 -0.72
CA PHE A 201 -6.38 -11.40 -1.84
C PHE A 201 -6.99 -10.06 -1.45
N HIS A 202 -6.74 -9.06 -2.29
CA HIS A 202 -7.25 -7.72 -2.07
C HIS A 202 -7.50 -6.98 -3.39
N GLY A 203 -8.29 -5.93 -3.32
CA GLY A 203 -8.58 -5.10 -4.49
C GLY A 203 -9.70 -4.11 -4.26
N LEU A 204 -9.96 -3.29 -5.27
CA LEU A 204 -11.14 -2.44 -5.44
C LEU A 204 -11.69 -2.68 -6.86
N PRO A 205 -12.37 -3.82 -7.10
CA PRO A 205 -12.76 -4.23 -8.45
C PRO A 205 -13.90 -3.39 -9.04
N ASP A 206 -14.67 -2.72 -8.18
CA ASP A 206 -15.76 -1.84 -8.57
C ASP A 206 -15.20 -0.45 -8.96
N PRO A 207 -15.55 0.09 -10.14
CA PRO A 207 -15.14 1.43 -10.55
C PRO A 207 -15.55 2.49 -9.53
N VAL A 208 -14.59 3.35 -9.14
CA VAL A 208 -14.83 4.38 -8.12
C VAL A 208 -15.61 5.58 -8.68
N ASN A 209 -16.35 6.27 -7.81
CA ASN A 209 -17.24 7.37 -8.19
C ASN A 209 -16.82 8.75 -7.60
N PHE A 210 -15.55 8.89 -7.20
CA PHE A 210 -14.97 10.12 -6.65
C PHE A 210 -15.21 11.36 -7.55
N PRO A 211 -15.38 12.57 -6.99
CA PRO A 211 -15.42 13.82 -7.75
C PRO A 211 -14.19 14.00 -8.65
N GLU A 212 -14.39 14.65 -9.80
CA GLU A 212 -13.33 14.79 -10.83
C GLU A 212 -12.06 15.48 -10.29
N HIS A 213 -12.22 16.44 -9.37
CA HIS A 213 -11.13 17.19 -8.76
C HIS A 213 -10.72 16.66 -7.37
N GLU A 214 -11.35 15.59 -6.89
CA GLU A 214 -11.03 14.95 -5.62
C GLU A 214 -10.81 13.45 -5.82
N PRO A 215 -9.77 13.04 -6.56
CA PRO A 215 -9.57 11.63 -6.82
C PRO A 215 -9.11 10.86 -5.58
N ARG A 216 -9.19 9.53 -5.67
CA ARG A 216 -8.70 8.63 -4.63
C ARG A 216 -7.17 8.60 -4.63
N ARG A 217 -6.56 9.16 -3.59
CA ARG A 217 -5.12 9.26 -3.34
C ARG A 217 -4.66 8.27 -2.29
N SER A 218 -3.49 7.67 -2.53
CA SER A 218 -2.76 6.93 -1.51
C SER A 218 -1.26 6.96 -1.72
N ILE A 219 -0.51 6.88 -0.62
CA ILE A 219 0.91 6.51 -0.60
C ILE A 219 0.95 5.00 -0.37
N ILE A 220 1.74 4.27 -1.16
CA ILE A 220 1.88 2.81 -1.03
C ILE A 220 3.36 2.45 -1.00
N LEU A 221 3.82 1.74 0.03
CA LEU A 221 5.20 1.29 0.19
C LEU A 221 5.24 -0.19 0.58
N TYR A 222 6.34 -0.86 0.21
CA TYR A 222 6.51 -2.30 0.37
C TYR A 222 7.74 -2.64 1.19
N TYR A 223 7.64 -3.76 1.88
CA TYR A 223 8.68 -4.21 2.78
C TYR A 223 8.89 -5.72 2.70
N TYR A 224 10.14 -6.11 2.90
CA TYR A 224 10.66 -7.41 2.52
C TYR A 224 11.47 -8.04 3.65
N THR A 225 11.66 -9.36 3.58
CA THR A 225 12.56 -10.11 4.47
C THR A 225 13.46 -11.03 3.66
N MET A 226 14.65 -11.31 4.20
CA MET A 226 15.51 -12.38 3.70
C MET A 226 14.93 -13.76 4.03
N GLU A 227 14.28 -13.88 5.18
CA GLU A 227 13.59 -15.09 5.60
C GLU A 227 12.44 -15.42 4.65
N SER A 228 12.27 -16.71 4.35
CA SER A 228 11.17 -17.23 3.54
C SER A 228 9.83 -16.95 4.21
N ARG A 229 8.77 -16.87 3.39
CA ARG A 229 7.40 -16.79 3.90
C ARG A 229 7.02 -18.13 4.58
N PRO A 230 6.14 -18.12 5.59
CA PRO A 230 5.63 -19.37 6.18
C PRO A 230 4.99 -20.28 5.13
N ASP A 231 5.16 -21.61 5.22
CA ASP A 231 4.65 -22.57 4.23
C ASP A 231 3.14 -22.41 3.95
N GLY A 232 2.35 -22.12 4.99
CA GLY A 232 0.91 -21.90 4.86
C GLY A 232 0.52 -20.67 4.03
N HIS A 233 1.45 -19.75 3.80
CA HIS A 233 1.26 -18.52 3.03
C HIS A 233 1.65 -18.67 1.55
N VAL A 234 2.32 -19.77 1.18
CA VAL A 234 2.87 -19.99 -0.16
C VAL A 234 1.98 -20.93 -0.96
N VAL A 235 1.58 -20.49 -2.15
CA VAL A 235 0.89 -21.30 -3.17
C VAL A 235 1.78 -21.41 -4.41
N VAL A 236 2.58 -20.38 -4.70
CA VAL A 236 3.56 -20.34 -5.79
C VAL A 236 4.92 -20.00 -5.18
N ASP A 237 5.82 -20.97 -5.20
CA ASP A 237 7.15 -20.81 -4.61
C ASP A 237 8.05 -19.92 -5.47
N GLU A 238 7.98 -20.11 -6.80
CA GLU A 238 8.79 -19.35 -7.74
C GLU A 238 8.37 -17.87 -7.78
N PRO A 239 9.30 -16.96 -8.16
CA PRO A 239 8.98 -15.56 -8.34
C PRO A 239 7.81 -15.34 -9.30
N HIS A 240 6.87 -14.49 -8.90
CA HIS A 240 5.75 -14.07 -9.72
C HIS A 240 5.47 -12.57 -9.57
N SER A 241 4.83 -12.00 -10.59
CA SER A 241 4.22 -10.66 -10.50
C SER A 241 2.86 -10.76 -9.80
N ALA A 242 2.11 -9.65 -9.71
CA ALA A 242 0.73 -9.71 -9.23
C ALA A 242 -0.10 -10.72 -10.06
N LEU A 243 -0.85 -11.58 -9.37
CA LEU A 243 -1.69 -12.62 -9.96
C LEU A 243 -3.16 -12.28 -9.74
N TRP A 244 -3.92 -12.23 -10.83
CA TRP A 244 -5.26 -11.63 -10.85
C TRP A 244 -6.35 -12.69 -10.88
N LYS A 245 -7.42 -12.49 -10.09
CA LYS A 245 -8.56 -13.41 -10.06
C LYS A 245 -9.25 -13.50 -11.41
N LYS A 246 -9.55 -12.38 -12.08
CA LYS A 246 -10.13 -12.38 -13.42
C LYS A 246 -9.25 -13.00 -14.51
N ARG A 247 -7.95 -13.19 -14.26
CA ARG A 247 -7.00 -13.84 -15.18
C ARG A 247 -6.68 -15.28 -14.78
N ASN A 248 -7.53 -15.94 -13.99
CA ASN A 248 -7.28 -17.30 -13.50
C ASN A 248 -5.94 -17.43 -12.76
N LEU A 249 -5.61 -16.44 -11.92
CA LEU A 249 -4.36 -16.34 -11.16
C LEU A 249 -3.11 -16.32 -12.05
N LEU A 250 -3.19 -15.64 -13.20
CA LEU A 250 -2.06 -15.32 -14.06
C LEU A 250 -1.73 -13.83 -13.96
N ASP A 251 -0.49 -13.47 -14.29
CA ASP A 251 -0.07 -12.08 -14.46
C ASP A 251 -0.65 -11.48 -15.76
N LYS A 252 -0.42 -10.19 -15.98
CA LYS A 252 -0.90 -9.48 -17.18
C LYS A 252 -0.29 -9.98 -18.50
N ARG A 253 0.80 -10.75 -18.44
CA ARG A 253 1.44 -11.38 -19.59
C ARG A 253 0.97 -12.83 -19.79
N GLY A 254 0.03 -13.31 -18.96
CA GLY A 254 -0.52 -14.66 -19.02
C GLY A 254 0.36 -15.72 -18.35
N ASN A 255 1.33 -15.31 -17.51
CA ASN A 255 2.24 -16.24 -16.85
C ASN A 255 1.89 -16.42 -15.37
N LYS A 256 2.10 -17.62 -14.85
CA LYS A 256 1.96 -17.92 -13.42
C LYS A 256 3.19 -17.49 -12.61
N THR A 257 4.36 -17.61 -13.23
CA THR A 257 5.67 -17.30 -12.66
C THR A 257 6.45 -16.43 -13.64
N ARG A 258 7.57 -15.86 -13.20
CA ARG A 258 8.47 -15.07 -14.02
C ARG A 258 9.91 -15.41 -13.68
N ASN A 259 10.80 -15.17 -14.64
CA ASN A 259 12.22 -15.11 -14.34
C ASN A 259 12.51 -13.85 -13.50
N PHE A 260 13.55 -13.95 -12.68
CA PHE A 260 14.16 -12.84 -11.96
C PHE A 260 15.62 -12.73 -12.41
N THR A 261 16.17 -11.53 -12.32
CA THR A 261 17.55 -11.21 -12.68
C THR A 261 18.30 -10.70 -11.48
#